data_AF-A0A954PLZ0-F1
#
_entry.id   AF-A0A954PLZ0-F1
#
_cell.length_a   1.000
_cell.length_b   1.000
_cell.length_c   1.000
_cell.angle_alpha   90.00
_cell.angle_beta   90.00
_cell.angle_gamma   90.00
#
_symmetry.space_group_name_H-M   'P 1'
#
loop_
_entity.id
_entity.type
_entity.pdbx_description
1 polymer ?
#
loop_
_entity_poly.entity_id
_entity_poly.type
_entity_poly.pdbx_seq_one_letter_code
_entity_poly.pdbx_strand_id
1 'polypeptide(L)'
;MAGQHGNDTWGECLPGTLTEFSVRAREQRQRVRQRKSLTVAAASVAAVGCCLLAFSYVPGSSAPSPVQPERRALTCVDVLRTVDAFLANTLVPAERERVEQHLSHCPSCQKKYQQRAEEQGLPLAVQRPPREPVGWHVSDQRFPTLASRLY
;
A
#
# COMPACT_ATOMS: atom_id res chain seq x y z
N MET A 1 -21.98 72.39 -5.51
CA MET A 1 -21.12 72.09 -4.35
C MET A 1 -19.85 71.44 -4.89
N ALA A 2 -18.77 72.22 -5.04
CA ALA A 2 -17.50 71.74 -5.57
C ALA A 2 -16.59 71.35 -4.38
N GLY A 3 -16.13 70.10 -4.34
CA GLY A 3 -15.21 69.60 -3.33
C GLY A 3 -13.78 70.06 -3.62
N GLN A 4 -13.15 70.72 -2.65
CA GLN A 4 -11.73 71.05 -2.68
C GLN A 4 -10.91 69.76 -2.52
N HIS A 5 -10.21 69.37 -3.58
CA HIS A 5 -9.10 68.43 -3.48
C HIS A 5 -7.93 69.19 -2.84
N GLY A 6 -7.66 68.88 -1.56
CA GLY A 6 -6.48 69.37 -0.86
C GLY A 6 -5.23 68.92 -1.59
N ASN A 7 -4.39 69.88 -1.99
CA ASN A 7 -3.07 69.60 -2.53
C ASN A 7 -2.20 69.03 -1.41
N ASP A 8 -2.12 67.71 -1.33
CA ASP A 8 -1.17 67.01 -0.46
C ASP A 8 0.25 67.31 -0.96
N THR A 9 0.85 68.38 -0.43
CA THR A 9 2.26 68.71 -0.62
C THR A 9 3.08 67.63 0.06
N TRP A 10 3.55 66.66 -0.73
CA TRP A 10 4.56 65.70 -0.32
C TRP A 10 5.81 66.46 0.12
N GLY A 11 6.03 66.54 1.43
CA GLY A 11 7.20 67.19 2.01
C GLY A 11 8.45 66.32 1.88
N GLU A 12 9.61 66.98 1.77
CA GLU A 12 10.91 66.31 1.83
C GLU A 12 11.09 65.68 3.21
N CYS A 13 11.33 64.36 3.25
CA CYS A 13 11.53 63.65 4.51
C CYS A 13 12.93 63.92 5.06
N LEU A 14 13.04 64.20 6.36
CA LEU A 14 14.33 64.31 7.03
C LEU A 14 15.14 63.01 6.84
N PRO A 15 16.43 63.10 6.47
CA PRO A 15 17.28 61.92 6.33
C PRO A 15 17.35 61.16 7.66
N GLY A 16 17.11 59.84 7.62
CA GLY A 16 17.11 58.96 8.80
C GLY A 16 15.73 58.52 9.30
N THR A 17 14.66 59.26 8.98
CA THR A 17 13.29 58.88 9.39
C THR A 17 12.85 57.55 8.77
N LEU A 18 13.10 57.36 7.47
CA LEU A 18 12.77 56.11 6.76
C LEU A 18 13.50 54.89 7.31
N THR A 19 14.75 55.04 7.75
CA THR A 19 15.53 53.94 8.32
C THR A 19 14.95 53.49 9.66
N GLU A 20 14.55 54.42 10.54
CA GLU A 20 13.92 54.07 11.81
C GLU A 20 12.61 53.30 11.63
N PHE A 21 11.77 53.73 10.67
CA PHE A 21 10.54 53.02 10.34
C PHE A 21 10.83 51.60 9.83
N SER A 22 11.85 51.44 8.98
CA SER A 22 12.22 50.12 8.45
C SER A 22 12.73 49.17 9.53
N VAL A 23 13.49 49.68 10.52
CA VAL A 23 14.01 48.90 11.65
C VAL A 23 12.86 48.47 12.56
N ARG A 24 11.98 49.39 12.98
CA ARG A 24 10.81 49.05 13.80
C ARG A 24 9.87 48.07 13.09
N ALA A 25 9.65 48.24 11.79
CA ALA A 25 8.84 47.33 11.01
C ALA A 25 9.44 45.91 10.93
N ARG A 26 10.77 45.78 10.85
CA ARG A 26 11.46 44.48 10.88
C ARG A 26 11.33 43.79 12.23
N GLU A 27 11.53 44.52 13.32
CA GLU A 27 11.37 43.98 14.69
C GLU A 27 9.94 43.50 14.94
N GLN A 28 8.93 44.28 14.51
CA GLN A 28 7.53 43.90 14.65
C GLN A 28 7.21 42.63 13.84
N ARG A 29 7.72 42.52 12.60
CA ARG A 29 7.56 41.31 11.77
C ARG A 29 8.25 40.10 12.39
N GLN A 30 9.43 40.27 12.99
CA GLN A 30 10.14 39.17 13.66
C GLN A 30 9.35 38.66 14.87
N ARG A 31 8.81 39.55 15.71
CA ARG A 31 7.96 39.15 16.87
C ARG A 31 6.71 38.40 16.42
N VAL A 32 6.06 38.84 15.34
CA VAL A 32 4.89 38.14 14.78
C VAL A 32 5.27 36.77 14.23
N ARG A 33 6.41 36.64 13.55
CA ARG A 33 6.90 35.34 13.06
C ARG A 33 7.23 34.38 14.20
N GLN A 34 7.90 34.85 15.25
CA GLN A 34 8.22 34.04 16.44
C GLN A 34 6.96 33.55 17.16
N ARG A 35 5.91 34.38 17.28
CA ARG A 35 4.62 33.94 17.86
C ARG A 35 3.95 32.86 17.01
N LYS A 36 3.99 32.99 15.68
CA LYS A 36 3.39 32.01 14.76
C LYS A 36 4.13 30.67 14.73
N SER A 37 5.46 30.67 14.86
CA SER A 37 6.24 29.42 14.86
C SER A 37 5.96 28.57 16.11
N LEU A 38 5.78 29.20 17.27
CA LEU A 38 5.45 28.49 18.52
C LEU A 38 4.06 27.84 18.46
N THR A 39 3.07 28.53 17.86
CA THR A 39 1.71 27.96 17.72
C THR A 39 1.66 26.77 16.75
N VAL A 40 2.44 26.78 15.67
CA VAL A 40 2.47 25.69 14.69
C VAL A 40 3.15 24.44 15.27
N ALA A 41 4.23 24.62 16.04
CA ALA A 41 4.94 23.51 16.69
C ALA A 41 4.10 22.83 17.79
N ALA A 42 3.29 23.59 18.54
CA ALA A 42 2.40 23.02 19.55
C ALA A 42 1.23 22.22 18.94
N ALA A 43 0.68 22.68 17.81
CA ALA A 43 -0.45 22.02 17.15
C ALA A 43 -0.08 20.64 16.57
N SER A 44 1.13 20.47 16.05
CA SER A 44 1.56 19.19 15.48
C SER A 44 1.73 18.09 16.54
N VAL A 45 2.28 18.44 17.71
CA VAL A 45 2.45 17.48 18.82
C VAL A 45 1.09 17.04 19.37
N ALA A 46 0.14 17.96 19.51
CA ALA A 46 -1.21 17.64 19.96
C ALA A 46 -1.97 16.73 18.96
N ALA A 47 -1.84 16.99 17.64
CA ALA A 47 -2.50 16.18 16.62
C ALA A 47 -1.97 14.74 16.59
N VAL A 48 -0.64 14.56 16.66
CA VAL A 48 -0.03 13.22 16.70
C VAL A 48 -0.41 12.47 17.98
N GLY A 49 -0.39 13.15 19.14
CA GLY A 49 -0.82 12.57 20.41
C GLY A 49 -2.29 12.14 20.40
N CYS A 50 -3.19 12.98 19.88
CA CYS A 50 -4.62 12.65 19.74
C CYS A 50 -4.85 11.47 18.78
N CYS A 51 -4.13 11.40 17.65
CA CYS A 51 -4.23 10.25 16.75
C CYS A 51 -3.79 8.96 17.43
N LEU A 52 -2.65 8.96 18.14
CA LEU A 52 -2.15 7.77 18.83
C LEU A 52 -3.10 7.32 19.95
N LEU A 53 -3.68 8.26 20.70
CA LEU A 53 -4.67 7.96 21.75
C LEU A 53 -6.00 7.46 21.16
N ALA A 54 -6.48 8.06 20.07
CA ALA A 54 -7.72 7.61 19.41
C ALA A 54 -7.59 6.19 18.83
N PHE A 55 -6.41 5.82 18.31
CA PHE A 55 -6.17 4.45 17.84
C PHE A 55 -6.07 3.42 18.96
N SER A 56 -5.64 3.83 20.16
CA SER A 56 -5.45 2.91 21.29
C SER A 56 -6.68 2.75 22.18
N TYR A 57 -7.68 3.63 22.06
CA TYR A 57 -8.88 3.63 22.90
C TYR A 57 -10.19 3.30 22.15
N VAL A 58 -10.15 2.53 21.06
CA VAL A 58 -11.38 2.03 20.40
C VAL A 58 -11.92 0.83 21.20
N PRO A 59 -12.94 0.99 22.07
CA PRO A 59 -13.45 -0.09 22.89
C PRO A 59 -14.49 -0.83 22.04
N GLY A 60 -14.18 -2.06 21.64
CA GLY A 60 -15.15 -2.91 20.94
C GLY A 60 -15.29 -2.64 19.45
N SER A 61 -14.19 -2.36 18.74
CA SER A 61 -14.18 -2.72 17.32
C SER A 61 -14.18 -4.24 17.22
N SER A 62 -15.33 -4.81 16.85
CA SER A 62 -15.35 -6.03 16.06
C SER A 62 -14.19 -5.95 15.08
N ALA A 63 -13.18 -6.81 15.27
CA ALA A 63 -12.01 -6.87 14.39
C ALA A 63 -12.52 -6.73 12.96
N PRO A 64 -12.01 -5.77 12.15
CA PRO A 64 -12.38 -5.73 10.75
C PRO A 64 -12.03 -7.13 10.24
N SER A 65 -13.07 -7.94 10.01
CA SER A 65 -12.93 -9.23 9.36
C SER A 65 -12.12 -8.88 8.13
N PRO A 66 -10.88 -9.40 8.00
CA PRO A 66 -10.00 -9.01 6.91
C PRO A 66 -10.86 -9.16 5.69
N VAL A 67 -11.17 -8.04 5.02
CA VAL A 67 -12.07 -8.01 3.87
C VAL A 67 -11.48 -9.06 2.97
N GLN A 68 -12.07 -10.26 2.99
CA GLN A 68 -11.48 -11.38 2.28
C GLN A 68 -11.57 -10.90 0.87
N PRO A 69 -10.43 -10.57 0.22
CA PRO A 69 -10.44 -9.92 -1.07
C PRO A 69 -11.34 -10.80 -1.90
N GLU A 70 -12.51 -10.26 -2.27
CA GLU A 70 -13.59 -11.05 -2.84
C GLU A 70 -12.94 -11.96 -3.84
N ARG A 71 -13.19 -13.28 -3.73
CA ARG A 71 -12.55 -14.33 -4.54
C ARG A 71 -13.00 -14.18 -5.99
N ARG A 72 -12.67 -13.05 -6.61
CA ARG A 72 -12.86 -12.75 -8.00
C ARG A 72 -11.90 -13.64 -8.75
N ALA A 73 -12.43 -14.31 -9.76
CA ALA A 73 -11.63 -15.07 -10.67
C ALA A 73 -10.52 -14.18 -11.24
N LEU A 74 -9.27 -14.66 -11.24
CA LEU A 74 -8.17 -13.93 -11.86
C LEU A 74 -8.44 -13.77 -13.36
N THR A 75 -8.35 -12.54 -13.86
CA THR A 75 -8.42 -12.30 -15.30
C THR A 75 -7.08 -12.61 -15.96
N CYS A 76 -7.07 -12.85 -17.27
CA CYS A 76 -5.82 -13.06 -18.02
C CYS A 76 -4.87 -11.86 -17.88
N VAL A 77 -5.39 -10.64 -17.77
CA VAL A 77 -4.58 -9.42 -17.59
C VAL A 77 -3.89 -9.43 -16.23
N ASP A 78 -4.57 -9.87 -15.17
CA ASP A 78 -4.00 -9.95 -13.83
C ASP A 78 -2.86 -10.98 -13.78
N VAL A 79 -3.03 -12.13 -14.43
CA VAL A 79 -1.99 -13.16 -14.55
C VAL A 79 -0.78 -12.61 -15.29
N LEU A 80 -0.98 -11.93 -16.42
CA LEU A 80 0.14 -11.36 -17.20
C LEU A 80 0.88 -10.25 -16.43
N ARG A 81 0.20 -9.50 -15.56
CA ARG A 81 0.84 -8.50 -14.69
C ARG A 81 1.64 -9.11 -13.54
N THR A 82 1.26 -10.31 -13.09
CA THR A 82 1.88 -10.99 -11.94
C THR A 82 2.88 -12.08 -12.35
N VAL A 83 3.01 -12.36 -13.65
CA VAL A 83 3.84 -13.45 -14.19
C VAL A 83 5.32 -13.32 -13.79
N ASP A 84 5.87 -12.10 -13.77
CA ASP A 84 7.27 -11.88 -13.41
C ASP A 84 7.51 -12.14 -11.91
N ALA A 85 6.57 -11.73 -11.05
CA ALA A 85 6.61 -12.02 -9.61
C ALA A 85 6.38 -13.52 -9.33
N PHE A 86 5.60 -14.20 -10.18
CA PHE A 86 5.40 -15.63 -10.13
C PHE A 86 6.69 -16.39 -10.47
N LEU A 87 7.36 -16.03 -11.57
CA LEU A 87 8.66 -16.60 -11.98
C LEU A 87 9.76 -16.33 -10.93
N ALA A 88 9.75 -15.15 -10.33
CA ALA A 88 10.68 -14.78 -9.25
C ALA A 88 10.34 -15.42 -7.89
N ASN A 89 9.27 -16.21 -7.78
CA ASN A 89 8.83 -16.85 -6.55
C ASN A 89 8.52 -15.85 -5.40
N THR A 90 8.19 -14.59 -5.71
CA THR A 90 7.93 -13.51 -4.73
C THR A 90 6.45 -13.31 -4.40
N LEU A 91 5.53 -13.96 -5.12
CA LEU A 91 4.09 -13.93 -4.81
C LEU A 91 3.75 -14.58 -3.47
N VAL A 92 2.73 -14.03 -2.79
CA VAL A 92 2.14 -14.61 -1.59
C VAL A 92 1.51 -15.98 -1.93
N PRO A 93 1.55 -16.99 -1.04
CA PRO A 93 1.08 -18.35 -1.35
C PRO A 93 -0.35 -18.41 -1.91
N ALA A 94 -1.27 -17.60 -1.38
CA ALA A 94 -2.66 -17.56 -1.84
C ALA A 94 -2.81 -17.00 -3.27
N GLU A 95 -1.96 -16.05 -3.68
CA GLU A 95 -1.97 -15.51 -5.05
C GLU A 95 -1.32 -16.50 -6.03
N ARG A 96 -0.24 -17.15 -5.58
CA ARG A 96 0.42 -18.20 -6.35
C ARG A 96 -0.54 -19.32 -6.74
N GLU A 97 -1.31 -19.83 -5.78
CA GLU A 97 -2.30 -20.89 -6.03
C GLU A 97 -3.34 -20.46 -7.07
N ARG A 98 -3.81 -19.20 -7.03
CA ARG A 98 -4.77 -18.70 -8.02
C ARG A 98 -4.15 -18.55 -9.41
N VAL A 99 -2.89 -18.12 -9.50
CA VAL A 99 -2.15 -18.05 -10.77
C VAL A 99 -1.92 -19.46 -11.33
N GLU A 100 -1.50 -20.42 -10.51
CA GLU A 100 -1.36 -21.83 -10.89
C GLU A 100 -2.69 -22.40 -11.42
N GLN A 101 -3.78 -22.16 -10.70
CA GLN A 101 -5.12 -22.58 -11.11
C GLN A 101 -5.53 -21.93 -12.44
N HIS A 102 -5.23 -20.66 -12.67
CA HIS A 102 -5.55 -20.03 -13.96
C HIS A 102 -4.70 -20.62 -15.09
N LEU A 103 -3.39 -20.79 -14.87
CA LEU A 103 -2.48 -21.37 -15.86
C LEU A 103 -2.85 -22.81 -16.24
N SER A 104 -3.45 -23.59 -15.32
CA SER A 104 -3.92 -24.95 -15.62
C SER A 104 -5.16 -24.99 -16.50
N HIS A 105 -5.94 -23.90 -16.57
CA HIS A 105 -7.19 -23.83 -17.35
C HIS A 105 -7.10 -22.94 -18.59
N CYS A 106 -6.05 -22.11 -18.73
CA CYS A 106 -5.93 -21.12 -19.78
C CYS A 106 -4.67 -21.34 -20.67
N PRO A 107 -4.81 -22.00 -21.84
CA PRO A 107 -3.67 -22.30 -22.72
C PRO A 107 -2.94 -21.06 -23.26
N SER A 108 -3.64 -19.94 -23.43
CA SER A 108 -3.02 -18.69 -23.92
C SER A 108 -2.09 -18.08 -22.88
N CYS A 109 -2.51 -18.05 -21.61
CA CYS A 109 -1.67 -17.61 -20.49
C CYS A 109 -0.49 -18.56 -20.27
N GLN A 110 -0.69 -19.87 -20.42
CA GLN A 110 0.39 -20.86 -20.33
C GLN A 110 1.50 -20.62 -21.36
N LYS A 111 1.14 -20.38 -22.63
CA LYS A 111 2.12 -20.04 -23.69
C LYS A 111 2.89 -18.76 -23.37
N LYS A 112 2.21 -17.74 -22.85
CA LYS A 112 2.85 -16.47 -22.47
C LYS A 112 3.79 -16.63 -21.28
N TYR A 113 3.40 -17.43 -20.29
CA TYR A 113 4.27 -17.79 -19.18
C TYR A 113 5.54 -18.50 -19.67
N GLN A 114 5.43 -19.48 -20.57
CA GLN A 114 6.58 -20.18 -21.15
C GLN A 114 7.51 -19.21 -21.90
N GLN A 115 6.96 -18.37 -22.76
CA GLN A 115 7.73 -17.35 -23.48
C GLN A 115 8.50 -16.44 -22.51
N ARG A 116 7.86 -15.97 -21.44
CA ARG A 116 8.50 -15.11 -20.43
C ARG A 116 9.61 -15.83 -19.66
N ALA A 117 9.41 -17.10 -19.33
CA ALA A 117 10.43 -17.91 -18.66
C ALA A 117 11.66 -18.11 -19.55
N GLU A 118 11.45 -18.40 -20.84
CA GLU A 118 12.53 -18.51 -21.83
C GLU A 118 13.29 -17.19 -22.01
N GLU A 119 12.57 -16.05 -22.07
CA GLU A 119 13.17 -14.71 -22.12
C GLU A 119 14.05 -14.43 -20.89
N GLN A 120 13.69 -14.96 -19.72
CA GLN A 120 14.48 -14.85 -18.49
C GLN A 120 15.59 -15.90 -18.36
N GLY A 121 15.77 -16.78 -19.36
CA GLY A 121 16.75 -17.86 -19.32
C GLY A 121 16.44 -18.90 -18.24
N LEU A 122 15.22 -18.94 -17.71
CA LEU A 122 14.80 -19.93 -16.75
C LEU A 122 14.50 -21.23 -17.51
N PRO A 123 15.24 -22.32 -17.26
CA PRO A 123 14.94 -23.59 -17.89
C PRO A 123 13.55 -24.04 -17.41
N LEU A 124 12.58 -24.09 -18.33
CA LEU A 124 11.23 -24.63 -18.10
C LEU A 124 11.23 -26.13 -17.73
N ALA A 125 12.40 -26.76 -17.64
CA ALA A 125 12.62 -28.19 -17.52
C ALA A 125 12.27 -28.81 -16.16
N VAL A 126 11.76 -28.04 -15.19
CA VAL A 126 11.30 -28.59 -13.90
C VAL A 126 9.98 -27.95 -13.48
N GLN A 127 8.97 -27.99 -14.35
CA GLN A 127 7.61 -28.03 -13.82
C GLN A 127 7.45 -29.42 -13.22
N ARG A 128 7.55 -29.48 -11.88
CA ARG A 128 7.25 -30.65 -11.06
C ARG A 128 6.05 -31.38 -11.68
N PRO A 129 6.09 -32.71 -11.82
CA PRO A 129 4.88 -33.46 -12.12
C PRO A 129 3.77 -32.98 -11.17
N PRO A 130 2.50 -32.94 -11.64
CA PRO A 130 1.36 -32.50 -10.83
C PRO A 130 1.54 -33.09 -9.44
N ARG A 131 1.51 -32.25 -8.40
CA ARG A 131 1.53 -32.74 -7.01
C ARG A 131 0.52 -33.87 -6.97
N GLU A 132 1.00 -35.11 -6.88
CA GLU A 132 0.11 -36.22 -6.59
C GLU A 132 -0.70 -35.74 -5.37
N PRO A 133 -2.03 -35.78 -5.45
CA PRO A 133 -2.86 -35.33 -4.35
C PRO A 133 -2.30 -36.01 -3.10
N VAL A 134 -1.82 -35.22 -2.14
CA VAL A 134 -1.36 -35.74 -0.85
C VAL A 134 -2.47 -36.64 -0.37
N GLY A 135 -2.19 -37.95 -0.39
CA GLY A 135 -3.21 -38.98 -0.31
C GLY A 135 -4.11 -38.71 0.87
N TRP A 136 -5.36 -38.36 0.58
CA TRP A 136 -6.44 -38.63 1.50
C TRP A 136 -6.39 -40.13 1.75
N HIS A 137 -6.02 -40.50 2.96
CA HIS A 137 -6.24 -41.78 3.61
C HIS A 137 -6.66 -42.90 2.65
N VAL A 138 -5.70 -43.80 2.36
CA VAL A 138 -6.02 -45.20 2.06
C VAL A 138 -6.71 -45.75 3.31
N SER A 139 -8.01 -45.53 3.41
CA SER A 139 -8.87 -46.25 4.34
C SER A 139 -8.90 -47.69 3.86
N ASP A 140 -8.14 -48.52 4.56
CA ASP A 140 -8.58 -49.86 4.95
C ASP A 140 -8.76 -50.84 3.77
N GLN A 141 -7.62 -51.25 3.18
CA GLN A 141 -7.57 -52.57 2.53
C GLN A 141 -7.74 -53.65 3.61
N ARG A 142 -8.99 -53.99 3.93
CA ARG A 142 -9.30 -55.27 4.57
C ARG A 142 -8.87 -56.39 3.63
N PHE A 143 -7.70 -56.94 3.91
CA PHE A 143 -7.29 -58.23 3.37
C PHE A 143 -8.30 -59.29 3.84
N PRO A 144 -8.92 -60.07 2.94
CA PRO A 144 -9.64 -61.26 3.34
C PRO A 144 -8.60 -62.25 3.88
N THR A 145 -8.65 -62.53 5.18
CA THR A 145 -7.95 -63.67 5.77
C THR A 145 -8.51 -64.95 5.15
N LEU A 146 -7.76 -65.51 4.19
CA LEU A 146 -7.87 -66.91 3.82
C LEU A 146 -7.41 -67.74 5.03
N ALA A 147 -8.35 -68.05 5.91
CA ALA A 147 -8.17 -69.05 6.94
C ALA A 147 -9.12 -70.23 6.64
N SER A 148 -8.51 -71.33 6.21
CA SER A 148 -8.87 -72.70 6.60
C SER A 148 -10.20 -73.24 6.03
N ARG A 149 -10.26 -74.02 4.93
CA ARG A 149 -9.78 -75.41 4.81
C ARG A 149 -9.36 -76.04 6.14
N LEU A 150 -10.28 -76.80 6.75
CA LEU A 150 -10.11 -78.18 7.24
C LEU A 150 -11.29 -78.51 8.16
N TYR A 151 -12.27 -79.23 7.63
CA TYR A 151 -12.96 -80.43 8.17
C TYR A 151 -14.31 -80.60 7.49
#